data_AF-A0A172T724-F1
#
_entry.id   AF-A0A172T724-F1
#
_cell.length_a   1.000
_cell.length_b   1.000
_cell.length_c   1.000
_cell.angle_alpha   90.00
_cell.angle_beta   90.00
_cell.angle_gamma   90.00
#
_symmetry.space_group_name_H-M   'P 1'
#
loop_
_entity.id
_entity.type
_entity.pdbx_description
1 polymer ?
#
loop_
_entity_poly.entity_id
_entity_poly.type
_entity_poly.pdbx_seq_one_letter_code
_entity_poly.pdbx_strand_id
1 'polypeptide(L)'
;MDSDDKNRLSVIADLANARRRALVIMMPFIVIASVFAYYVTDDSLVYHMYNAPLHFLLSFAYSICGILMYIKWRGEVPYIIFAYVAILFILSKLVILTLYTPPQYLAYGVSEFIIWIYPTVTYLQLNSLHSF
;
A
#
# COMPACT_ATOMS: atom_id res chain seq x y z
N MET A 1 -19.65 23.66 25.21
CA MET A 1 -18.69 23.06 24.27
C MET A 1 -17.64 24.10 24.02
N ASP A 2 -16.46 23.89 24.60
CA ASP A 2 -15.44 24.91 24.80
C ASP A 2 -14.85 25.39 23.46
N SER A 3 -14.38 26.63 23.40
CA SER A 3 -13.73 27.16 22.19
C SER A 3 -12.49 26.33 21.80
N ASP A 4 -11.80 25.77 22.79
CA ASP A 4 -10.64 24.89 22.60
C ASP A 4 -11.01 23.55 21.96
N ASP A 5 -12.15 22.94 22.32
CA ASP A 5 -12.59 21.68 21.69
C ASP A 5 -12.93 21.88 20.21
N LYS A 6 -13.56 23.00 19.88
CA LYS A 6 -13.85 23.36 18.48
C LYS A 6 -12.57 23.59 17.68
N ASN A 7 -11.57 24.23 18.29
CA ASN A 7 -10.29 24.52 17.64
C ASN A 7 -9.44 23.26 17.46
N ARG A 8 -9.52 22.30 18.39
CA ARG A 8 -8.86 20.99 18.25
C ARG A 8 -9.49 20.15 17.13
N LEU A 9 -10.81 20.11 17.06
CA LEU A 9 -11.54 19.37 16.02
C LEU A 9 -11.28 19.90 14.61
N SER A 10 -11.18 21.23 14.44
CA SER A 10 -10.86 21.83 13.14
C SER A 10 -9.44 21.50 12.69
N VAL A 11 -8.45 21.59 13.60
CA VAL A 11 -7.05 21.22 13.29
C VAL A 11 -6.92 19.75 12.90
N ILE A 12 -7.62 18.84 13.57
CA ILE A 12 -7.64 17.41 13.22
C ILE A 12 -8.23 17.21 11.83
N ALA A 13 -9.34 17.89 11.51
CA ALA A 13 -9.98 17.79 10.20
C ALA A 13 -9.09 18.34 9.07
N ASP A 14 -8.39 19.45 9.31
CA ASP A 14 -7.46 20.05 8.35
C ASP A 14 -6.24 19.17 8.12
N LEU A 15 -5.68 18.58 9.19
CA LEU A 15 -4.57 17.64 9.10
C LEU A 15 -4.97 16.38 8.32
N ALA A 16 -6.17 15.84 8.57
CA ALA A 16 -6.70 14.68 7.84
C ALA A 16 -6.87 15.00 6.34
N ASN A 17 -7.36 16.20 6.01
CA ASN A 17 -7.50 16.64 4.61
C ASN A 17 -6.13 16.83 3.92
N ALA A 18 -5.14 17.38 4.62
CA ALA A 18 -3.78 17.54 4.10
C ALA A 18 -3.13 16.18 3.81
N ARG A 19 -3.26 15.22 4.73
CA ARG A 19 -2.77 13.84 4.55
C ARG A 19 -3.42 13.14 3.37
N ARG A 20 -4.74 13.27 3.22
CA ARG A 20 -5.50 12.71 2.08
C ARG A 20 -5.02 13.27 0.74
N ARG A 21 -4.78 14.58 0.66
CA ARG A 21 -4.21 15.20 -0.55
C ARG A 21 -2.81 14.68 -0.85
N ALA A 22 -1.96 14.56 0.17
CA ALA A 22 -0.62 13.99 0.01
C ALA A 22 -0.68 12.56 -0.52
N LEU A 23 -1.58 11.72 0.01
CA LEU A 23 -1.78 10.34 -0.47
C LEU A 23 -2.22 10.32 -1.94
N VAL A 24 -3.20 11.13 -2.34
CA VAL A 24 -3.66 11.23 -3.74
C VAL A 24 -2.50 11.61 -4.67
N ILE A 25 -1.64 12.54 -4.26
CA ILE A 25 -0.47 12.97 -5.04
C ILE A 25 0.58 11.85 -5.13
N MET A 26 0.77 11.08 -4.06
CA MET A 26 1.75 9.98 -4.02
C MET A 26 1.31 8.72 -4.78
N MET A 27 0.00 8.48 -4.95
CA MET A 27 -0.55 7.29 -5.61
C MET A 27 0.07 6.94 -6.99
N PRO A 28 0.20 7.87 -7.96
CA PRO A 28 0.82 7.53 -9.24
C PRO A 28 2.27 7.06 -9.09
N PHE A 29 3.03 7.62 -8.14
CA PHE A 29 4.39 7.18 -7.85
C PHE A 29 4.41 5.78 -7.23
N ILE A 30 3.44 5.46 -6.37
CA ILE A 30 3.31 4.11 -5.77
C ILE A 30 3.04 3.06 -6.86
N VAL A 31 2.14 3.35 -7.80
CA VAL A 31 1.82 2.44 -8.91
C VAL A 31 3.03 2.24 -9.83
N ILE A 32 3.74 3.31 -10.18
CA ILE A 32 4.93 3.22 -11.03
C ILE A 32 6.04 2.46 -10.31
N ALA A 33 6.27 2.76 -9.03
CA ALA A 33 7.27 2.08 -8.21
C ALA A 33 6.95 0.59 -8.05
N SER A 34 5.67 0.21 -7.92
CA SER A 34 5.29 -1.21 -7.80
C SER A 34 5.54 -1.98 -9.10
N VAL A 35 5.23 -1.38 -10.25
CA VAL A 35 5.51 -1.98 -11.57
C VAL A 35 7.02 -2.09 -11.81
N PHE A 36 7.77 -1.04 -11.46
CA PHE A 36 9.23 -1.03 -11.59
C PHE A 36 9.90 -2.05 -10.67
N ALA A 37 9.45 -2.15 -9.42
CA ALA A 37 9.94 -3.14 -8.46
C ALA A 37 9.73 -4.56 -8.98
N TYR A 38 8.58 -4.86 -9.59
CA TYR A 38 8.39 -6.15 -10.26
C TYR A 38 9.43 -6.37 -11.36
N TYR A 39 9.62 -5.42 -12.28
CA TYR A 39 10.58 -5.57 -13.37
C TYR A 39 12.03 -5.82 -12.91
N VAL A 40 12.43 -5.17 -11.81
CA VAL A 40 13.78 -5.35 -11.23
C VAL A 40 13.91 -6.67 -10.45
N THR A 41 12.81 -7.17 -9.89
CA THR A 41 12.80 -8.38 -9.05
C THR A 41 12.35 -9.63 -9.79
N ASP A 42 11.96 -9.54 -11.06
CA ASP A 42 11.53 -10.68 -11.88
C ASP A 42 12.74 -11.51 -12.31
N ASP A 43 13.29 -12.27 -11.36
CA ASP A 43 14.31 -13.25 -11.63
C ASP A 43 13.63 -14.58 -12.01
N SER A 44 14.20 -15.31 -12.97
CA SER A 44 13.60 -16.48 -13.65
C SER A 44 13.33 -17.73 -12.77
N LEU A 45 13.27 -17.56 -11.45
CA LEU A 45 13.04 -18.63 -10.50
C LEU A 45 11.57 -19.07 -10.48
N VAL A 46 11.35 -20.37 -10.30
CA VAL A 46 10.03 -21.03 -10.37
C VAL A 46 8.97 -20.39 -9.47
N TYR A 47 9.34 -19.85 -8.31
CA TYR A 47 8.39 -19.19 -7.40
C TYR A 47 7.95 -17.79 -7.88
N HIS A 48 8.71 -17.14 -8.79
CA HIS A 48 8.30 -15.88 -9.43
C HIS A 48 7.18 -16.06 -10.45
N MET A 49 6.92 -17.29 -10.93
CA MET A 49 5.77 -17.59 -11.79
C MET A 49 4.44 -17.21 -11.12
N TYR A 50 4.36 -17.33 -9.79
CA TYR A 50 3.18 -16.93 -9.00
C TYR A 50 3.19 -15.43 -8.64
N ASN A 51 4.34 -14.75 -8.77
CA ASN A 51 4.48 -13.33 -8.51
C ASN A 51 3.89 -12.48 -9.65
N ALA A 52 4.10 -12.85 -10.91
CA ALA A 52 3.62 -12.10 -12.07
C ALA A 52 2.09 -11.84 -12.07
N PRO A 53 1.21 -12.85 -11.95
CA PRO A 53 -0.25 -12.61 -11.94
C PRO A 53 -0.69 -11.81 -10.71
N LEU A 54 0.01 -11.98 -9.57
CA LEU A 54 -0.27 -11.29 -8.32
C LEU A 54 0.11 -9.80 -8.42
N HIS A 55 1.25 -9.47 -9.03
CA HIS A 55 1.68 -8.09 -9.29
C HIS A 55 0.79 -7.39 -10.33
N PHE A 56 0.30 -8.12 -11.33
CA PHE A 56 -0.67 -7.59 -12.29
C PHE A 56 -1.98 -7.22 -11.58
N LEU A 57 -2.51 -8.13 -10.75
CA LEU A 57 -3.72 -7.88 -9.96
C LEU A 57 -3.53 -6.69 -9.00
N LEU A 58 -2.36 -6.59 -8.35
CA LEU A 58 -2.02 -5.47 -7.48
C LEU A 58 -2.04 -4.14 -8.24
N SER A 59 -1.33 -4.08 -9.37
CA SER A 59 -1.21 -2.86 -10.18
C SER A 59 -2.58 -2.40 -10.67
N PHE A 60 -3.43 -3.34 -11.08
CA PHE A 60 -4.81 -3.06 -11.46
C PHE A 60 -5.63 -2.53 -10.28
N ALA A 61 -5.56 -3.19 -9.12
CA ALA A 61 -6.29 -2.78 -7.93
C ALA A 61 -5.83 -1.40 -7.41
N TYR A 62 -4.52 -1.13 -7.41
CA TYR A 62 -3.96 0.17 -7.03
C TYR A 62 -4.37 1.27 -8.01
N SER A 63 -4.45 0.98 -9.30
CA SER A 63 -4.94 1.92 -10.31
C SER A 63 -6.41 2.28 -10.07
N ILE A 64 -7.27 1.29 -9.82
CA ILE A 64 -8.69 1.52 -9.46
C ILE A 64 -8.79 2.34 -8.18
N CYS A 65 -8.03 1.98 -7.14
CA CYS A 65 -8.03 2.71 -5.89
C CYS A 65 -7.54 4.15 -6.09
N GLY A 66 -6.53 4.39 -6.90
CA GLY A 66 -6.04 5.73 -7.24
C GLY A 66 -7.11 6.58 -7.92
N ILE A 67 -7.85 6.01 -8.88
CA ILE A 67 -8.99 6.68 -9.53
C ILE A 67 -10.09 6.99 -8.50
N LEU A 68 -10.42 6.04 -7.63
CA LEU A 68 -11.44 6.23 -6.59
C LEU A 68 -11.01 7.29 -5.56
N MET A 69 -9.74 7.34 -5.18
CA MET A 69 -9.19 8.38 -4.31
C MET A 69 -9.23 9.75 -4.99
N TYR A 70 -8.99 9.82 -6.30
CA TYR A 70 -9.09 11.07 -7.06
C TYR A 70 -10.54 11.59 -7.12
N ILE A 71 -11.51 10.72 -7.43
CA ILE A 71 -12.93 11.09 -7.53
C ILE A 71 -13.53 11.38 -6.15
N LYS A 72 -13.20 10.57 -5.14
CA LYS A 72 -13.77 10.64 -3.77
C LYS A 72 -12.73 11.06 -2.73
N TRP A 73 -11.91 12.06 -3.04
CA TRP A 73 -10.79 12.47 -2.18
C TRP A 73 -11.18 12.88 -0.74
N ARG A 74 -12.43 13.34 -0.54
CA ARG A 74 -12.97 13.73 0.77
C ARG A 74 -13.47 12.55 1.61
N GLY A 75 -13.79 11.41 1.00
CA GLY A 75 -14.33 10.24 1.69
C GLY A 75 -13.23 9.32 2.21
N GLU A 76 -13.51 8.59 3.29
CA GLU A 76 -12.51 7.68 3.91
C GLU A 76 -12.43 6.32 3.23
N VAL A 77 -13.55 5.91 2.64
CA VAL A 77 -13.75 4.61 1.97
C VAL A 77 -12.63 4.24 0.99
N PRO A 78 -12.21 5.08 0.02
CA PRO A 78 -11.18 4.68 -0.94
C PRO A 78 -9.82 4.43 -0.27
N TYR A 79 -9.49 5.15 0.81
CA TYR A 79 -8.24 4.96 1.56
C TYR A 79 -8.25 3.68 2.39
N ILE A 80 -9.40 3.34 2.96
CA ILE A 80 -9.62 2.07 3.68
C ILE A 80 -9.54 0.88 2.71
N ILE A 81 -10.19 0.97 1.54
CA ILE A 81 -10.15 -0.08 0.52
C ILE A 81 -8.70 -0.34 0.07
N PHE A 82 -7.94 0.72 -0.21
CA PHE A 82 -6.53 0.58 -0.58
C PHE A 82 -5.70 -0.09 0.52
N ALA A 83 -5.92 0.27 1.80
CA ALA A 83 -5.27 -0.39 2.93
C ALA A 83 -5.54 -1.91 2.92
N TYR A 84 -6.79 -2.32 2.71
CA TYR A 84 -7.14 -3.74 2.62
C TYR A 84 -6.46 -4.45 1.45
N VAL A 85 -6.43 -3.84 0.27
CA VAL A 85 -5.75 -4.40 -0.91
C VAL A 85 -4.26 -4.58 -0.63
N ALA A 86 -3.60 -3.59 -0.03
CA ALA A 86 -2.19 -3.68 0.32
C ALA A 86 -1.91 -4.80 1.35
N ILE A 87 -2.75 -4.92 2.39
CA ILE A 87 -2.61 -6.00 3.40
C ILE A 87 -2.81 -7.37 2.76
N LEU A 88 -3.83 -7.55 1.91
CA LEU A 88 -4.07 -8.81 1.21
C LEU A 88 -2.89 -9.20 0.33
N PHE A 89 -2.27 -8.24 -0.36
CA PHE A 89 -1.06 -8.47 -1.15
C PHE A 89 0.11 -8.98 -0.30
N ILE A 90 0.35 -8.37 0.87
CA ILE A 90 1.38 -8.84 1.81
C ILE A 90 1.07 -10.27 2.27
N LEU A 91 -0.16 -10.58 2.62
CA LEU A 91 -0.55 -11.93 3.02
C LEU A 91 -0.35 -12.94 1.88
N SER A 92 -0.73 -12.61 0.66
CA SER A 92 -0.52 -13.49 -0.50
C SER A 92 0.98 -13.70 -0.78
N LYS A 93 1.81 -12.66 -0.68
CA LYS A 93 3.27 -12.78 -0.78
C LYS A 93 3.87 -13.67 0.30
N LEU A 94 3.39 -13.58 1.54
CA LEU A 94 3.83 -14.44 2.64
C LEU A 94 3.48 -15.92 2.38
N VAL A 95 2.28 -16.19 1.87
CA VAL A 95 1.87 -17.54 1.48
C VAL A 95 2.77 -18.08 0.37
N ILE A 96 3.09 -17.26 -0.65
CA ILE A 96 3.99 -17.68 -1.74
C ILE A 96 5.39 -17.98 -1.20
N LEU A 97 5.91 -17.09 -0.35
CA LEU A 97 7.21 -17.25 0.28
C LEU A 97 7.29 -18.58 1.06
N THR A 98 6.25 -18.88 1.85
CA THR A 98 6.23 -20.06 2.74
C THR A 98 6.05 -21.37 1.97
N LEU A 99 5.19 -21.39 0.95
CA LEU A 99 4.80 -22.64 0.26
C LEU A 99 5.66 -22.98 -0.96
N TYR A 100 6.21 -21.98 -1.65
CA TYR A 100 6.83 -22.20 -2.96
C TYR A 100 8.31 -21.80 -3.03
N THR A 101 8.88 -21.17 -1.99
CA THR A 101 10.29 -20.76 -2.02
C THR A 101 11.20 -21.92 -1.61
N PRO A 102 12.15 -22.33 -2.47
CA PRO A 102 13.14 -23.33 -2.09
C PRO A 102 14.02 -22.82 -0.94
N PRO A 103 14.48 -23.68 -0.01
CA PRO A 103 15.25 -23.25 1.16
C PRO A 103 16.48 -22.38 0.83
N GLN A 104 17.15 -22.67 -0.29
CA GLN A 104 18.33 -21.94 -0.76
C GLN A 104 18.05 -20.48 -1.18
N TYR A 105 16.79 -20.13 -1.47
CA TYR A 105 16.38 -18.80 -1.90
C TYR A 105 15.53 -18.06 -0.87
N LEU A 106 15.33 -18.65 0.32
CA LEU A 106 14.50 -18.08 1.37
C LEU A 106 14.98 -16.68 1.80
N ALA A 107 16.30 -16.47 1.90
CA ALA A 107 16.86 -15.17 2.26
C ALA A 107 16.49 -14.07 1.24
N TYR A 108 16.55 -14.39 -0.06
CA TYR A 108 16.15 -13.48 -1.12
C TYR A 108 14.64 -13.19 -1.08
N GLY A 109 13.81 -14.23 -0.93
CA GLY A 109 12.37 -14.08 -0.82
C GLY A 109 11.94 -13.26 0.41
N VAL A 110 12.61 -13.41 1.56
CA VAL A 110 12.38 -12.59 2.75
C VAL A 110 12.78 -11.14 2.51
N SER A 111 13.90 -10.89 1.82
CA SER A 111 14.33 -9.52 1.51
C SER A 111 13.34 -8.81 0.56
N GLU A 112 12.84 -9.51 -0.46
CA GLU A 112 11.80 -9.01 -1.36
C GLU A 112 10.50 -8.72 -0.57
N PHE A 113 10.12 -9.62 0.33
CA PHE A 113 8.93 -9.44 1.18
C PHE A 113 9.02 -8.19 2.07
N ILE A 114 10.18 -7.91 2.67
CA ILE A 114 10.41 -6.71 3.50
C ILE A 114 10.26 -5.43 2.68
N ILE A 115 10.75 -5.41 1.43
CA ILE A 115 10.61 -4.27 0.51
C ILE A 115 9.13 -3.91 0.29
N TRP A 116 8.22 -4.90 0.32
CA TRP A 116 6.78 -4.67 0.16
C TRP A 116 6.07 -4.26 1.46
N ILE A 117 6.52 -4.75 2.62
CA ILE A 117 5.96 -4.38 3.92
C ILE A 117 6.19 -2.89 4.20
N TYR A 118 7.39 -2.39 3.96
CA TYR A 118 7.78 -1.02 4.32
C TYR A 118 6.85 0.08 3.77
N PRO A 119 6.56 0.14 2.45
CA PRO A 119 5.63 1.12 1.89
C PRO A 119 4.20 0.92 2.40
N THR A 120 3.78 -0.32 2.67
CA THR A 120 2.45 -0.62 3.22
C THR A 120 2.30 -0.06 4.63
N VAL A 121 3.29 -0.27 5.50
CA VAL A 121 3.31 0.28 6.86
C VAL A 121 3.37 1.81 6.82
N THR A 122 4.20 2.38 5.95
CA THR A 122 4.28 3.85 5.77
C THR A 122 2.94 4.43 5.33
N TYR A 123 2.25 3.77 4.39
CA TYR A 123 0.90 4.16 3.99
C TYR A 123 -0.09 4.10 5.15
N LEU A 124 -0.08 3.01 5.93
CA LEU A 124 -0.98 2.86 7.08
C LEU A 124 -0.73 3.91 8.16
N GLN A 125 0.53 4.29 8.40
CA GLN A 125 0.89 5.38 9.31
C GLN A 125 0.37 6.72 8.82
N LEU A 126 0.57 7.04 7.53
CA LEU A 126 0.06 8.27 6.91
C LEU A 126 -1.47 8.32 6.90
N ASN A 127 -2.13 7.17 6.75
CA ASN A 127 -3.59 7.03 6.75
C ASN A 127 -4.20 6.91 8.15
N SER A 128 -3.39 6.72 9.21
CA SER A 128 -3.90 6.62 10.58
C SER A 128 -4.47 7.96 11.05
N LEU A 129 -5.73 7.94 11.49
CA LEU A 129 -6.48 9.13 11.94
C LEU A 129 -6.09 9.60 13.35
N HIS A 130 -5.28 8.83 14.07
CA HIS A 130 -4.73 9.22 15.37
C HIS A 130 -3.36 9.88 15.20
N SER A 131 -3.18 11.05 15.82
CA SER A 131 -1.85 11.57 16.14
C SER A 131 -1.18 10.58 17.09
N PHE A 132 0.00 10.10 16.72
CA PHE A 132 0.96 9.58 17.69
C PHE A 132 1.33 10.69 18.69
#